data_AF-A0AAE2U202-F1
#
_entry.id   AF-A0AAE2U202-F1
#
_cell.length_a   1.000
_cell.length_b   1.000
_cell.length_c   1.000
_cell.angle_alpha   90.00
_cell.angle_beta   90.00
_cell.angle_gamma   90.00
#
_symmetry.space_group_name_H-M   'P 1'
#
loop_
_entity.id
_entity.type
_entity.pdbx_description
1 polymer ?
#
loop_
_entity_poly.entity_id
_entity_poly.type
_entity_poly.pdbx_seq_one_letter_code
_entity_poly.pdbx_strand_id
1 'polypeptide(L)'
;MTPREQSIAERAVGFAKANRTRIARDLACLARYPGEEYPVSVFMAGSPGAGKTEVSKSFVNLMEAHGAKTLRIDPDDFRDYFPEYTGANSSLFQRGVTVMVERAIDLVYQQRQSFLLDGTLANIDVARKNIQRALGKKNRSVQIMYVYQKPELAWEFVLAREAIEGRNIPCGEFVRQFYASKATVCQLKRELLGKIQVDVILKDTDGADAEVGIDLSTDEIDELVRQPYHPEQLEQMLAGVAP
;
A
#
# COMPACT_ATOMS: atom_id res chain seq x y z
N MET A 1 23.99 -2.54 8.62
CA MET A 1 24.01 -1.07 8.50
C MET A 1 25.33 -0.55 9.03
N THR A 2 25.94 0.40 8.32
CA THR A 2 27.14 1.11 8.75
C THR A 2 26.81 2.20 9.80
N PRO A 3 27.78 2.70 10.57
CA PRO A 3 27.55 3.82 11.50
C PRO A 3 26.98 5.07 10.82
N ARG A 4 27.39 5.34 9.57
CA ARG A 4 26.87 6.45 8.77
C ARG A 4 25.40 6.26 8.44
N GLU A 5 25.02 5.07 7.96
CA GLU A 5 23.62 4.72 7.65
C GLU A 5 22.73 4.79 8.89
N GLN A 6 23.23 4.34 10.04
CA GLN A 6 22.52 4.45 11.30
C GLN A 6 22.27 5.91 11.68
N SER A 7 23.29 6.76 11.55
CA SER A 7 23.18 8.20 11.82
C SER A 7 22.16 8.89 10.89
N ILE A 8 22.10 8.51 9.61
CA ILE A 8 21.09 9.00 8.66
C ILE A 8 19.67 8.58 9.10
N ALA A 9 19.49 7.29 9.42
CA ALA A 9 18.19 6.77 9.85
C ALA A 9 17.69 7.43 11.15
N GLU A 10 18.58 7.72 12.09
CA GLU A 10 18.27 8.44 13.33
C GLU A 10 17.86 9.89 13.07
N ARG A 11 18.58 10.61 12.21
CA ARG A 11 18.19 11.96 11.78
C ARG A 11 16.84 11.97 11.06
N ALA A 12 16.56 10.99 10.21
CA ALA A 12 15.28 10.84 9.55
C ALA A 12 14.13 10.70 10.57
N VAL A 13 14.29 9.88 11.61
CA VAL A 13 13.28 9.77 12.68
C VAL A 13 13.14 11.08 13.46
N GLY A 14 14.24 11.76 13.76
CA GLY A 14 14.23 13.08 14.41
C GLY A 14 13.44 14.11 13.60
N PHE A 15 13.74 14.22 12.31
CA PHE A 15 13.03 15.07 11.37
C PHE A 15 11.54 14.74 11.30
N ALA A 16 11.19 13.45 11.16
CA ALA A 16 9.80 12.99 11.10
C ALA A 16 9.03 13.40 12.36
N LYS A 17 9.60 13.20 13.55
CA LYS A 17 8.94 13.59 14.82
C LYS A 17 8.70 15.09 14.91
N ALA A 18 9.66 15.90 14.46
CA ALA A 18 9.53 17.36 14.47
C ALA A 18 8.50 17.89 13.46
N ASN A 19 8.35 17.23 12.30
CA ASN A 19 7.56 17.76 11.18
C ASN A 19 6.22 17.05 10.93
N ARG A 20 6.02 15.83 11.43
CA ARG A 20 4.84 14.98 11.12
C ARG A 20 3.50 15.67 11.29
N THR A 21 3.34 16.52 12.30
CA THR A 21 2.06 17.20 12.55
C THR A 21 1.78 18.28 11.52
N ARG A 22 2.80 19.04 11.09
CA ARG A 22 2.64 20.03 10.03
C ARG A 22 2.34 19.34 8.70
N ILE A 23 3.16 18.36 8.32
CA ILE A 23 2.99 17.59 7.08
C ILE A 23 1.61 16.92 7.03
N ALA A 24 1.15 16.31 8.14
CA ALA A 24 -0.18 15.71 8.21
C ALA A 24 -1.31 16.73 8.01
N ARG A 25 -1.19 17.95 8.54
CA ARG A 25 -2.20 19.01 8.35
C ARG A 25 -2.24 19.52 6.91
N ASP A 26 -1.07 19.67 6.31
CA ASP A 26 -0.94 20.09 4.91
C ASP A 26 -1.58 19.04 3.99
N LEU A 27 -1.32 17.75 4.25
CA LEU A 27 -1.87 16.62 3.51
C LEU A 27 -3.39 16.45 3.72
N ALA A 28 -3.84 16.41 4.97
CA ALA A 28 -5.24 16.17 5.35
C ALA A 28 -6.03 17.48 5.56
N CYS A 29 -5.80 18.47 4.69
CA CYS A 29 -6.42 19.78 4.81
C CYS A 29 -7.96 19.69 4.66
N LEU A 30 -8.70 20.15 5.68
CA LEU A 30 -10.17 20.12 5.71
C LEU A 30 -10.85 20.91 4.58
N ALA A 31 -10.19 21.96 4.06
CA ALA A 31 -10.72 22.72 2.93
C ALA A 31 -10.69 21.91 1.63
N ARG A 32 -9.76 20.95 1.50
CA ARG A 32 -9.64 20.07 0.33
C ARG A 32 -10.37 18.75 0.52
N TYR A 33 -10.32 18.21 1.73
CA TYR A 33 -10.91 16.93 2.13
C TYR A 33 -11.82 17.18 3.35
N PRO A 34 -13.10 17.52 3.16
CA PRO A 34 -14.01 17.72 4.28
C PRO A 34 -14.26 16.41 5.05
N GLY A 35 -14.64 16.52 6.32
CA GLY A 35 -15.08 15.37 7.10
C GLY A 35 -16.45 14.88 6.64
N GLU A 36 -16.68 13.57 6.76
CA GLU A 36 -17.88 12.89 6.27
C GLU A 36 -18.67 12.23 7.41
N GLU A 37 -19.99 12.10 7.22
CA GLU A 37 -20.82 11.36 8.16
C GLU A 37 -20.55 9.85 8.10
N TYR A 38 -20.29 9.33 6.90
CA TYR A 38 -20.02 7.91 6.62
C TYR A 38 -18.68 7.74 5.90
N PRO A 39 -17.55 8.04 6.56
CA PRO A 39 -16.25 8.01 5.89
C PRO A 39 -15.84 6.59 5.52
N VAL A 40 -15.06 6.45 4.45
CA VAL A 40 -14.53 5.19 3.96
C VAL A 40 -13.01 5.11 4.19
N SER A 41 -12.54 3.97 4.65
CA SER A 41 -11.11 3.64 4.69
C SER A 41 -10.79 2.56 3.67
N VAL A 42 -10.09 2.93 2.62
CA VAL A 42 -9.61 2.02 1.59
C VAL A 42 -8.15 1.67 1.86
N PHE A 43 -7.84 0.38 1.91
CA PHE A 43 -6.48 -0.13 2.05
C PHE A 43 -6.09 -0.87 0.77
N MET A 44 -5.08 -0.36 0.06
CA MET A 44 -4.53 -1.09 -1.08
C MET A 44 -3.75 -2.31 -0.59
N ALA A 45 -3.80 -3.38 -1.37
CA ALA A 45 -2.98 -4.57 -1.21
C ALA A 45 -2.40 -5.01 -2.55
N GLY A 46 -1.26 -5.71 -2.51
CA GLY A 46 -0.61 -6.25 -3.70
C GLY A 46 0.91 -6.03 -3.71
N SER A 47 1.62 -6.87 -4.45
CA SER A 47 3.08 -6.80 -4.58
C SER A 47 3.57 -5.46 -5.12
N PRO A 48 4.83 -5.09 -4.88
CA PRO A 48 5.50 -4.05 -5.68
C PRO A 48 5.32 -4.36 -7.18
N GLY A 49 5.14 -3.34 -8.02
CA GLY A 49 4.93 -3.54 -9.46
C GLY A 49 3.54 -4.07 -9.87
N ALA A 50 2.65 -4.42 -8.92
CA ALA A 50 1.29 -4.87 -9.27
C ALA A 50 0.38 -3.79 -9.92
N GLY A 51 0.85 -2.55 -10.03
CA GLY A 51 0.07 -1.45 -10.62
C GLY A 51 -0.91 -0.76 -9.66
N LYS A 52 -0.72 -0.90 -8.33
CA LYS A 52 -1.53 -0.24 -7.29
C LYS A 52 -1.61 1.28 -7.45
N THR A 53 -0.49 1.93 -7.75
CA THR A 53 -0.41 3.40 -7.91
C THR A 53 -1.33 3.92 -9.02
N GLU A 54 -1.44 3.18 -10.12
CA GLU A 54 -2.34 3.54 -11.21
C GLU A 54 -3.80 3.35 -10.80
N VAL A 55 -4.12 2.20 -10.19
CA VAL A 55 -5.47 1.90 -9.67
C VAL A 55 -5.90 2.94 -8.63
N SER A 56 -5.02 3.32 -7.71
CA SER A 56 -5.33 4.29 -6.65
C SER A 56 -5.57 5.69 -7.22
N LYS A 57 -4.80 6.12 -8.22
CA LYS A 57 -5.04 7.38 -8.95
C LYS A 57 -6.36 7.36 -9.71
N SER A 58 -6.64 6.29 -10.46
CA SER A 58 -7.90 6.14 -11.20
C SER A 58 -9.11 6.11 -10.27
N PHE A 59 -9.01 5.42 -9.12
CA PHE A 59 -10.06 5.41 -8.10
C PHE A 59 -10.32 6.80 -7.52
N VAL A 60 -9.27 7.53 -7.15
CA VAL A 60 -9.42 8.91 -6.64
C VAL A 60 -10.06 9.82 -7.69
N ASN A 61 -9.61 9.76 -8.94
CA ASN A 61 -10.18 10.55 -10.03
C ASN A 61 -11.67 10.24 -10.26
N LEU A 62 -12.05 8.96 -10.22
CA LEU A 62 -13.45 8.53 -10.33
C LEU A 62 -14.29 9.10 -9.18
N MET A 63 -13.81 8.96 -7.94
CA MET A 63 -14.49 9.51 -6.77
C MET A 63 -14.65 11.04 -6.87
N GLU A 64 -13.60 11.75 -7.30
CA GLU A 64 -13.65 13.19 -7.50
C GLU A 64 -14.62 13.62 -8.61
N ALA A 65 -14.71 12.84 -9.70
CA ALA A 65 -15.69 13.07 -10.76
C ALA A 65 -17.14 12.91 -10.27
N HIS A 66 -17.37 12.07 -9.27
CA HIS A 66 -18.65 11.91 -8.58
C HIS A 66 -18.83 12.82 -7.36
N GLY A 67 -17.94 13.81 -7.18
CA GLY A 67 -18.04 14.82 -6.13
C GLY A 67 -17.51 14.41 -4.76
N ALA A 68 -16.97 13.20 -4.62
CA ALA A 68 -16.34 12.74 -3.38
C ALA A 68 -14.85 13.15 -3.34
N LYS A 69 -14.37 13.59 -2.17
CA LYS A 69 -12.98 14.01 -1.97
C LYS A 69 -12.23 12.99 -1.13
N THR A 70 -11.57 12.04 -1.80
CA THR A 70 -10.79 10.99 -1.15
C THR A 70 -9.33 11.38 -1.02
N LEU A 71 -8.81 11.37 0.21
CA LEU A 71 -7.38 11.60 0.45
C LEU A 71 -6.56 10.34 0.14
N ARG A 72 -5.65 10.41 -0.83
CA ARG A 72 -4.64 9.36 -1.06
C ARG A 72 -3.44 9.58 -0.13
N ILE A 73 -3.06 8.54 0.61
CA ILE A 73 -1.89 8.49 1.46
C ILE A 73 -0.98 7.40 0.89
N ASP A 74 0.11 7.79 0.25
CA ASP A 74 1.14 6.86 -0.21
C ASP A 74 2.38 7.03 0.68
N PRO A 75 2.82 5.99 1.42
CA PRO A 75 4.04 6.03 2.22
C PRO A 75 5.29 6.46 1.43
N ASP A 76 5.33 6.21 0.12
CA ASP A 76 6.48 6.59 -0.70
C ASP A 76 6.54 8.09 -0.95
N ASP A 77 5.41 8.80 -1.04
CA ASP A 77 5.35 10.27 -1.14
C ASP A 77 5.98 10.98 0.08
N PHE A 78 6.04 10.29 1.22
CA PHE A 78 6.65 10.84 2.44
C PHE A 78 8.19 10.85 2.39
N ARG A 79 8.81 10.10 1.47
CA ARG A 79 10.26 10.00 1.39
C ARG A 79 10.91 11.30 0.91
N ASP A 80 10.21 12.03 0.04
CA ASP A 80 10.69 13.28 -0.56
C ASP A 80 10.82 14.43 0.45
N TYR A 81 10.23 14.29 1.64
CA TYR A 81 10.42 15.25 2.72
C TYR A 81 11.79 15.15 3.39
N PHE A 82 12.51 14.02 3.23
CA PHE A 82 13.79 13.82 3.90
C PHE A 82 14.94 14.39 3.05
N PRO A 83 15.73 15.34 3.56
CA PRO A 83 16.81 15.98 2.79
C PRO A 83 17.91 15.02 2.30
N GLU A 84 18.11 13.90 3.00
CA GLU A 84 19.16 12.92 2.70
C GLU A 84 18.65 11.75 1.85
N TYR A 85 17.39 11.76 1.40
CA TYR A 85 16.83 10.70 0.57
C TYR A 85 17.31 10.82 -0.88
N THR A 86 17.75 9.69 -1.46
CA THR A 86 18.34 9.64 -2.81
C THR A 86 17.78 8.50 -3.67
N GLY A 87 16.62 7.93 -3.32
CA GLY A 87 16.11 6.72 -3.97
C GLY A 87 16.78 5.45 -3.46
N ALA A 88 18.06 5.27 -3.74
CA ALA A 88 18.84 4.06 -3.42
C ALA A 88 18.92 3.72 -1.94
N ASN A 89 18.86 4.72 -1.06
CA ASN A 89 18.93 4.57 0.39
C ASN A 89 17.54 4.47 1.05
N SER A 90 16.50 4.10 0.29
CA SER A 90 15.11 4.04 0.71
C SER A 90 14.87 3.31 2.04
N SER A 91 15.61 2.25 2.32
CA SER A 91 15.50 1.45 3.54
C SER A 91 15.80 2.25 4.81
N LEU A 92 16.67 3.26 4.75
CA LEU A 92 17.08 4.08 5.89
C LEU A 92 15.94 4.95 6.43
N PHE A 93 14.98 5.31 5.58
CA PHE A 93 13.91 6.26 5.90
C PHE A 93 12.62 5.59 6.36
N GLN A 94 12.52 4.25 6.29
CA GLN A 94 11.28 3.52 6.55
C GLN A 94 10.68 3.86 7.93
N ARG A 95 11.52 3.94 8.97
CA ARG A 95 11.06 4.30 10.33
C ARG A 95 10.52 5.73 10.40
N GLY A 96 11.15 6.66 9.69
CA GLY A 96 10.69 8.05 9.59
C GLY A 96 9.36 8.14 8.85
N VAL A 97 9.24 7.45 7.72
CA VAL A 97 8.00 7.35 6.93
C VAL A 97 6.85 6.82 7.79
N THR A 98 7.05 5.70 8.50
CA THR A 98 6.02 5.13 9.40
C THR A 98 5.52 6.16 10.41
N VAL A 99 6.42 6.93 11.04
CA VAL A 99 6.05 7.97 12.01
C VAL A 99 5.18 9.08 11.39
N MET A 100 5.41 9.43 10.14
CA MET A 100 4.62 10.46 9.42
C MET A 100 3.27 9.91 8.96
N VAL A 101 3.24 8.70 8.39
CA VAL A 101 2.02 8.02 7.97
C VAL A 101 1.09 7.78 9.15
N GLU A 102 1.59 7.29 10.28
CA GLU A 102 0.77 7.08 11.48
C GLU A 102 0.12 8.39 11.95
N ARG A 103 0.87 9.50 11.92
CA ARG A 103 0.33 10.81 12.33
C ARG A 103 -0.72 11.34 11.35
N ALA A 104 -0.53 11.12 10.05
CA ALA A 104 -1.52 11.46 9.03
C ALA A 104 -2.81 10.65 9.24
N ILE A 105 -2.69 9.34 9.44
CA ILE A 105 -3.80 8.44 9.73
C ILE A 105 -4.53 8.83 11.02
N ASP A 106 -3.81 9.25 12.07
CA ASP A 106 -4.44 9.76 13.29
C ASP A 106 -5.32 10.98 13.01
N LEU A 107 -4.82 11.90 12.17
CA LEU A 107 -5.50 13.14 11.86
C LEU A 107 -6.76 12.91 11.00
N VAL A 108 -6.68 12.06 9.97
CA VAL A 108 -7.86 11.74 9.13
C VAL A 108 -8.97 11.05 9.94
N TYR A 109 -8.62 10.25 10.94
CA TYR A 109 -9.60 9.67 11.85
C TYR A 109 -10.25 10.73 12.75
N GLN A 110 -9.47 11.68 13.27
CA GLN A 110 -10.00 12.80 14.08
C GLN A 110 -10.93 13.68 13.25
N GLN A 111 -10.58 13.92 11.99
CA GLN A 111 -11.31 14.76 11.05
C GLN A 111 -12.44 14.04 10.31
N ARG A 112 -12.59 12.72 10.52
CA ARG A 112 -13.59 11.87 9.86
C ARG A 112 -13.53 11.93 8.33
N GLN A 113 -12.33 11.99 7.75
CA GLN A 113 -12.16 12.03 6.29
C GLN A 113 -12.12 10.62 5.70
N SER A 114 -12.62 10.46 4.48
CA SER A 114 -12.34 9.27 3.67
C SER A 114 -10.89 9.28 3.18
N PHE A 115 -10.24 8.12 3.18
CA PHE A 115 -8.88 8.00 2.69
C PHE A 115 -8.62 6.66 2.00
N LEU A 116 -7.62 6.66 1.12
CA LEU A 116 -7.01 5.48 0.52
C LEU A 116 -5.54 5.41 0.94
N LEU A 117 -5.12 4.30 1.55
CA LEU A 117 -3.73 4.03 1.92
C LEU A 117 -3.07 3.10 0.89
N ASP A 118 -2.11 3.63 0.13
CA ASP A 118 -1.40 2.90 -0.95
C ASP A 118 -0.26 2.05 -0.39
N GLY A 119 -0.63 0.95 0.28
CA GLY A 119 0.30 -0.03 0.85
C GLY A 119 0.31 -1.35 0.09
N THR A 120 1.22 -2.24 0.48
CA THR A 120 1.23 -3.63 -0.03
C THR A 120 0.35 -4.57 0.81
N LEU A 121 0.05 -4.17 2.05
CA LEU A 121 -0.66 -4.98 3.04
C LEU A 121 0.05 -6.31 3.39
N ALA A 122 1.37 -6.40 3.15
CA ALA A 122 2.16 -7.63 3.28
C ALA A 122 2.65 -7.95 4.71
N ASN A 123 2.19 -7.23 5.74
CA ASN A 123 2.47 -7.51 7.14
C ASN A 123 1.14 -7.60 7.90
N ILE A 124 0.78 -8.82 8.29
CA ILE A 124 -0.52 -9.13 8.89
C ILE A 124 -0.76 -8.34 10.19
N ASP A 125 0.25 -8.18 11.06
CA ASP A 125 0.04 -7.52 12.35
C ASP A 125 -0.18 -6.02 12.17
N VAL A 126 0.58 -5.38 11.28
CA VAL A 126 0.39 -3.97 10.91
C VAL A 126 -0.95 -3.77 10.22
N ALA A 127 -1.29 -4.63 9.26
CA ALA A 127 -2.55 -4.57 8.52
C ALA A 127 -3.76 -4.73 9.45
N ARG A 128 -3.75 -5.76 10.30
CA ARG A 128 -4.80 -6.01 11.30
C ARG A 128 -4.96 -4.82 12.24
N LYS A 129 -3.86 -4.29 12.79
CA LYS A 129 -3.90 -3.11 13.65
C LYS A 129 -4.53 -1.91 12.93
N ASN A 130 -4.14 -1.63 11.69
CA ASN A 130 -4.66 -0.49 10.95
C ASN A 130 -6.14 -0.63 10.61
N ILE A 131 -6.58 -1.81 10.18
CA ILE A 131 -7.98 -2.10 9.86
C ILE A 131 -8.86 -2.07 11.11
N GLN A 132 -8.44 -2.71 12.21
CA GLN A 132 -9.18 -2.67 13.47
C GLN A 132 -9.33 -1.23 14.00
N ARG A 133 -8.30 -0.40 13.84
CA ARG A 133 -8.38 1.03 14.19
C ARG A 133 -9.42 1.77 13.34
N ALA A 134 -9.56 1.44 12.06
CA ALA A 134 -10.58 2.01 11.18
C ALA A 134 -11.98 1.53 11.56
N LEU A 135 -12.16 0.23 11.77
CA LEU A 135 -13.44 -0.38 12.20
C LEU A 135 -13.92 0.14 13.56
N GLY A 136 -12.98 0.54 14.44
CA GLY A 136 -13.31 1.17 15.71
C GLY A 136 -13.81 2.62 15.60
N LYS A 137 -13.89 3.20 14.40
CA LYS A 137 -14.41 4.56 14.20
C LYS A 137 -15.90 4.53 13.86
N LYS A 138 -16.64 5.47 14.45
CA LYS A 138 -18.09 5.61 14.25
C LYS A 138 -18.41 5.79 12.76
N ASN A 139 -19.39 5.01 12.28
CA ASN A 139 -19.94 5.06 10.93
C ASN A 139 -18.89 4.96 9.81
N ARG A 140 -17.75 4.32 10.07
CA ARG A 140 -16.68 4.16 9.07
C ARG A 140 -16.74 2.77 8.45
N SER A 141 -16.83 2.70 7.13
CA SER A 141 -16.66 1.45 6.39
C SER A 141 -15.18 1.21 6.06
N VAL A 142 -14.83 -0.06 5.87
CA VAL A 142 -13.47 -0.48 5.52
C VAL A 142 -13.51 -1.37 4.29
N GLN A 143 -12.68 -1.03 3.33
CA GLN A 143 -12.52 -1.75 2.07
C GLN A 143 -11.04 -2.07 1.86
N ILE A 144 -10.76 -3.26 1.37
CA ILE A 144 -9.45 -3.64 0.85
C ILE A 144 -9.57 -3.71 -0.67
N MET A 145 -8.70 -3.01 -1.39
CA MET A 145 -8.56 -3.13 -2.84
C MET A 145 -7.28 -3.91 -3.13
N TYR A 146 -7.43 -5.20 -3.44
CA TYR A 146 -6.33 -6.09 -3.75
C TYR A 146 -6.03 -6.07 -5.24
N VAL A 147 -4.88 -5.52 -5.62
CA VAL A 147 -4.43 -5.50 -7.01
C VAL A 147 -3.47 -6.65 -7.24
N TYR A 148 -3.82 -7.51 -8.20
CA TYR A 148 -3.02 -8.65 -8.60
C TYR A 148 -2.45 -8.46 -10.02
N GLN A 149 -1.19 -8.88 -10.17
CA GLN A 149 -0.48 -8.95 -11.45
C GLN A 149 0.38 -10.21 -11.42
N LYS A 150 0.56 -10.85 -12.58
CA LYS A 150 1.50 -11.97 -12.75
C LYS A 150 2.89 -11.57 -12.22
N PRO A 151 3.54 -12.42 -11.42
CA PRO A 151 4.74 -12.02 -10.70
C PRO A 151 5.91 -11.63 -11.63
N GLU A 152 6.01 -12.20 -12.81
CA GLU A 152 6.99 -11.88 -13.85
C GLU A 152 6.87 -10.43 -14.30
N LEU A 153 5.66 -10.04 -14.69
CA LEU A 153 5.37 -8.68 -15.17
C LEU A 153 5.45 -7.66 -14.04
N ALA A 154 4.97 -8.01 -12.85
CA ALA A 154 5.15 -7.18 -11.67
C ALA A 154 6.64 -6.96 -11.37
N TRP A 155 7.48 -7.98 -11.54
CA TRP A 155 8.92 -7.86 -11.36
C TRP A 155 9.58 -6.99 -12.43
N GLU A 156 9.20 -7.13 -13.70
CA GLU A 156 9.63 -6.23 -14.78
C GLU A 156 9.34 -4.76 -14.46
N PHE A 157 8.14 -4.45 -13.93
CA PHE A 157 7.81 -3.09 -13.50
C PHE A 157 8.64 -2.62 -12.29
N VAL A 158 9.02 -3.52 -11.38
CA VAL A 158 9.94 -3.19 -10.28
C VAL A 158 11.31 -2.81 -10.83
N LEU A 159 11.86 -3.60 -11.75
CA LEU A 159 13.17 -3.34 -12.38
C LEU A 159 13.14 -2.05 -13.20
N ALA A 160 12.10 -1.82 -13.98
CA ALA A 160 11.92 -0.59 -14.76
C ALA A 160 11.87 0.64 -13.85
N ARG A 161 11.15 0.55 -12.72
CA ARG A 161 11.08 1.64 -11.75
C ARG A 161 12.42 1.87 -11.05
N GLU A 162 13.15 0.81 -10.73
CA GLU A 162 14.50 0.93 -10.16
C GLU A 162 15.45 1.68 -11.09
N ALA A 163 15.38 1.42 -12.40
CA ALA A 163 16.19 2.11 -13.39
C ALA A 163 15.89 3.62 -13.49
N ILE A 164 14.65 4.04 -13.20
CA ILE A 164 14.20 5.44 -13.28
C ILE A 164 14.37 6.18 -11.95
N GLU A 165 13.97 5.56 -10.84
CA GLU A 165 13.87 6.18 -9.51
C GLU A 165 15.02 5.80 -8.57
N GLY A 166 15.87 4.83 -8.95
CA GLY A 166 16.95 4.31 -8.12
C GLY A 166 16.49 3.48 -6.91
N ARG A 167 15.18 3.20 -6.79
CA ARG A 167 14.64 2.44 -5.66
C ARG A 167 14.83 0.94 -5.86
N ASN A 168 15.86 0.40 -5.22
CA ASN A 168 16.11 -1.03 -5.19
C ASN A 168 15.14 -1.78 -4.25
N ILE A 169 14.56 -2.87 -4.74
CA ILE A 169 13.82 -3.85 -3.93
C ILE A 169 14.48 -5.21 -4.16
N PRO A 170 15.04 -5.86 -3.12
CA PRO A 170 15.62 -7.19 -3.27
C PRO A 170 14.58 -8.21 -3.76
N CYS A 171 14.99 -9.15 -4.64
CA CYS A 171 14.10 -10.17 -5.21
C CYS A 171 13.35 -10.96 -4.14
N GLY A 172 14.06 -11.48 -3.13
CA GLY A 172 13.42 -12.18 -2.01
C GLY A 172 12.40 -11.33 -1.24
N GLU A 173 12.61 -10.01 -1.13
CA GLU A 173 11.64 -9.11 -0.50
C GLU A 173 10.41 -8.89 -1.39
N PHE A 174 10.58 -8.82 -2.72
CA PHE A 174 9.46 -8.83 -3.66
C PHE A 174 8.65 -10.12 -3.55
N VAL A 175 9.31 -11.29 -3.61
CA VAL A 175 8.67 -12.60 -3.51
C VAL A 175 7.92 -12.74 -2.19
N ARG A 176 8.56 -12.37 -1.07
CA ARG A 176 7.91 -12.33 0.24
C ARG A 176 6.64 -11.49 0.21
N GLN A 177 6.71 -10.27 -0.31
CA GLN A 177 5.55 -9.38 -0.37
C GLN A 177 4.44 -9.89 -1.31
N PHE A 178 4.79 -10.54 -2.42
CA PHE A 178 3.83 -11.13 -3.36
C PHE A 178 2.93 -12.17 -2.69
N TYR A 179 3.50 -13.15 -2.00
CA TYR A 179 2.71 -14.15 -1.28
C TYR A 179 2.04 -13.57 -0.02
N ALA A 180 2.78 -12.75 0.75
CA ALA A 180 2.26 -12.21 2.00
C ALA A 180 1.07 -11.26 1.79
N SER A 181 0.99 -10.55 0.66
CA SER A 181 -0.15 -9.67 0.35
C SER A 181 -1.44 -10.49 0.24
N LYS A 182 -1.47 -11.53 -0.62
CA LYS A 182 -2.63 -12.41 -0.77
C LYS A 182 -3.00 -13.08 0.55
N ALA A 183 -2.01 -13.67 1.23
CA ALA A 183 -2.23 -14.37 2.49
C ALA A 183 -2.85 -13.44 3.56
N THR A 184 -2.36 -12.21 3.65
CA THR A 184 -2.88 -11.20 4.59
C THR A 184 -4.32 -10.81 4.26
N VAL A 185 -4.62 -10.55 2.97
CA VAL A 185 -5.99 -10.24 2.52
C VAL A 185 -6.96 -11.37 2.88
N CYS A 186 -6.63 -12.61 2.52
CA CYS A 186 -7.49 -13.77 2.82
C CYS A 186 -7.64 -13.99 4.32
N GLN A 187 -6.57 -13.81 5.10
CA GLN A 187 -6.64 -13.92 6.55
C GLN A 187 -7.56 -12.86 7.16
N LEU A 188 -7.44 -11.60 6.74
CA LEU A 188 -8.29 -10.51 7.23
C LEU A 188 -9.76 -10.70 6.83
N LYS A 189 -10.04 -11.16 5.60
CA LYS A 189 -11.42 -11.46 5.16
C LYS A 189 -12.05 -12.56 6.02
N ARG A 190 -11.29 -13.61 6.37
CA ARG A 190 -11.73 -14.67 7.31
C ARG A 190 -11.95 -14.15 8.73
N GLU A 191 -11.02 -13.35 9.24
CA GLU A 191 -11.07 -12.84 10.62
C GLU A 191 -12.19 -11.81 10.85
N LEU A 192 -12.45 -10.97 9.84
CA LEU A 192 -13.33 -9.80 9.98
C LEU A 192 -14.66 -9.93 9.23
N LEU A 193 -14.79 -10.91 8.32
CA LEU A 193 -16.02 -11.27 7.61
C LEU A 193 -16.69 -10.03 7.00
N GLY A 194 -18.02 -9.91 7.14
CA GLY A 194 -18.81 -8.78 6.61
C GLY A 194 -18.52 -7.41 7.23
N LYS A 195 -17.50 -7.29 8.10
CA LYS A 195 -17.03 -5.96 8.57
C LYS A 195 -16.12 -5.29 7.55
N ILE A 196 -15.55 -6.05 6.62
CA ILE A 196 -14.70 -5.50 5.55
C ILE A 196 -15.16 -5.99 4.18
N GLN A 197 -15.07 -5.09 3.22
CA GLN A 197 -15.20 -5.42 1.80
C GLN A 197 -13.82 -5.75 1.23
N VAL A 198 -13.74 -6.73 0.34
CA VAL A 198 -12.50 -7.05 -0.41
C VAL A 198 -12.79 -7.09 -1.89
N ASP A 199 -12.30 -6.10 -2.61
CA ASP A 199 -12.36 -6.08 -4.08
C ASP A 199 -11.01 -6.53 -4.63
N VAL A 200 -11.05 -7.32 -5.70
CA VAL A 200 -9.85 -7.80 -6.39
C VAL A 200 -9.83 -7.25 -7.80
N ILE A 201 -8.69 -6.68 -8.18
CA ILE A 201 -8.44 -6.14 -9.52
C ILE A 201 -7.32 -6.95 -10.12
N LEU A 202 -7.62 -7.74 -11.16
CA LEU A 202 -6.64 -8.47 -11.93
C LEU A 202 -6.25 -7.63 -13.12
N LYS A 203 -4.98 -7.24 -13.14
CA LYS A 203 -4.42 -6.57 -14.30
C LYS A 203 -3.99 -7.62 -15.32
N ASP A 204 -4.77 -7.75 -16.39
CA ASP A 204 -4.32 -8.41 -17.59
C ASP A 204 -3.46 -7.43 -18.41
N THR A 205 -2.36 -7.91 -18.97
CA THR A 205 -1.41 -7.11 -19.75
C THR A 205 -1.64 -7.20 -21.25
N ASP A 206 -2.58 -8.04 -21.69
CA ASP A 206 -2.82 -8.29 -23.12
C ASP A 206 -3.75 -7.24 -23.77
N GLY A 207 -3.96 -6.10 -23.11
CA GLY A 207 -4.82 -5.00 -23.59
C GLY A 207 -6.32 -5.26 -23.40
N ALA A 208 -6.68 -6.31 -22.67
CA ALA A 208 -8.04 -6.56 -22.20
C ALA A 208 -8.37 -5.69 -20.97
N ASP A 209 -9.65 -5.40 -20.77
CA ASP A 209 -10.13 -4.72 -19.56
C ASP A 209 -9.72 -5.52 -18.32
N ALA A 210 -9.29 -4.83 -17.25
CA ALA A 210 -8.97 -5.47 -16.00
C ALA A 210 -10.20 -6.24 -15.46
N GLU A 211 -10.01 -7.49 -15.07
CA GLU A 211 -11.07 -8.27 -14.43
C GLU A 211 -11.21 -7.79 -12.98
N VAL A 212 -12.45 -7.47 -12.58
CA VAL A 212 -12.75 -6.93 -11.25
C VAL A 212 -13.74 -7.84 -10.55
N GLY A 213 -13.33 -8.40 -9.42
CA GLY A 213 -14.20 -9.09 -8.47
C GLY A 213 -14.56 -8.16 -7.31
N ILE A 214 -15.86 -8.05 -6.99
CA ILE A 214 -16.37 -7.14 -5.96
C ILE A 214 -16.79 -7.94 -4.73
N ASP A 215 -16.34 -7.49 -3.56
CA ASP A 215 -16.60 -8.10 -2.25
C ASP A 215 -16.41 -9.63 -2.18
N LEU A 216 -15.31 -10.11 -2.74
CA LEU A 216 -15.03 -11.53 -2.85
C LEU A 216 -14.81 -12.19 -1.47
N SER A 217 -15.33 -13.41 -1.34
CA SER A 217 -14.96 -14.37 -0.30
C SER A 217 -13.54 -14.90 -0.50
N THR A 218 -12.98 -15.59 0.49
CA THR A 218 -11.63 -16.16 0.34
C THR A 218 -11.53 -17.22 -0.74
N ASP A 219 -12.58 -18.01 -0.93
CA ASP A 219 -12.59 -19.09 -1.91
C ASP A 219 -12.62 -18.49 -3.33
N GLU A 220 -13.44 -17.45 -3.55
CA GLU A 220 -13.46 -16.69 -4.81
C GLU A 220 -12.12 -15.98 -5.07
N ILE A 221 -11.47 -15.42 -4.04
CA ILE A 221 -10.11 -14.84 -4.19
C ILE A 221 -9.10 -15.91 -4.59
N ASP A 222 -9.19 -17.11 -4.03
CA ASP A 222 -8.28 -18.21 -4.34
C ASP A 222 -8.49 -18.79 -5.75
N GLU A 223 -9.74 -18.85 -6.21
CA GLU A 223 -10.08 -19.26 -7.57
C GLU A 223 -9.59 -18.26 -8.62
N LEU A 224 -9.80 -16.96 -8.34
CA LEU A 224 -9.47 -15.86 -9.23
C LEU A 224 -7.97 -15.56 -9.26
N VAL A 225 -7.31 -15.53 -8.10
CA VAL A 225 -5.89 -15.18 -7.98
C VAL A 225 -5.04 -16.42 -7.78
N ARG A 226 -4.53 -16.97 -8.89
CA ARG A 226 -3.66 -18.15 -8.87
C ARG A 226 -2.19 -17.76 -8.74
N GLN A 227 -1.50 -18.32 -7.75
CA GLN A 227 -0.05 -18.17 -7.55
C GLN A 227 0.61 -19.53 -7.84
N PRO A 228 1.08 -19.77 -9.08
CA PRO A 228 1.40 -21.11 -9.56
C PRO A 228 2.77 -21.65 -9.11
N TYR A 229 3.64 -20.78 -8.57
CA TYR A 229 4.99 -21.13 -8.18
C TYR A 229 5.10 -21.34 -6.67
N HIS A 230 6.03 -22.18 -6.23
CA HIS A 230 6.52 -22.12 -4.85
C HIS A 230 7.41 -20.87 -4.67
N PRO A 231 7.48 -20.22 -3.49
CA PRO A 231 8.29 -19.02 -3.30
C PRO A 231 9.75 -19.14 -3.76
N GLU A 232 10.42 -20.26 -3.45
CA GLU A 232 11.81 -20.51 -3.85
C GLU A 232 11.97 -20.62 -5.37
N GLN A 233 11.03 -21.28 -6.05
CA GLN A 233 11.03 -21.41 -7.52
C GLN A 233 10.83 -20.05 -8.17
N LEU A 234 9.93 -19.23 -7.63
CA LEU A 234 9.69 -17.88 -8.12
C LEU A 234 10.95 -17.02 -7.97
N GLU A 235 11.61 -17.08 -6.81
CA GLU A 235 12.83 -16.31 -6.57
C GLU A 235 13.96 -16.70 -7.54
N GLN A 236 14.19 -18.00 -7.77
CA GLN A 236 15.17 -18.49 -8.74
C GLN A 236 14.87 -17.99 -10.16
N MET A 237 13.63 -18.13 -10.58
CA MET A 237 13.17 -17.70 -11.91
C MET A 237 13.40 -16.19 -12.12
N LEU A 238 13.02 -15.37 -11.13
CA LEU A 238 13.15 -13.90 -11.22
C LEU A 238 14.59 -13.40 -11.04
N ALA A 239 15.42 -14.14 -10.30
CA ALA A 239 16.84 -13.83 -10.14
C ALA A 239 17.69 -14.23 -11.37
N GLY A 240 17.09 -14.89 -12.37
CA GLY A 240 17.81 -15.39 -13.53
C GLY A 240 18.74 -16.57 -13.21
N VAL A 241 18.50 -17.24 -12.09
CA VAL A 241 19.22 -18.47 -11.72
C VAL A 241 18.44 -19.62 -12.35
N ALA A 242 18.96 -20.18 -13.44
CA ALA A 242 18.36 -21.36 -14.06
C ALA A 242 18.27 -22.52 -13.03
N PRO A 243 17.18 -23.31 -13.03
CA PRO A 243 17.07 -24.49 -12.19
C PRO A 243 18.12 -25.55 -12.54
#